data_AF-A0A535S177-F1
#
_entry.id   AF-A0A535S177-F1
#
_cell.length_a   1.000
_cell.length_b   1.000
_cell.length_c   1.000
_cell.angle_alpha   90.00
_cell.angle_beta   90.00
_cell.angle_gamma   90.00
#
_symmetry.space_group_name_H-M   'P 1'
#
loop_
_entity.id
_entity.type
_entity.pdbx_description
1 polymer ?
#
loop_
_entity_poly.entity_id
_entity_poly.type
_entity_poly.pdbx_seq_one_letter_code
_entity_poly.pdbx_strand_id
1 'polypeptide(L)'
;MLDFQRDYWETRLRFPDWYSRLEDELTSLFFPVVHDDPRLKAFRNQVYALIAELLARRELPLAAAGPDLDTARQPVDTVVIHHTEEDAAISLDRLSAIGLVRQYAFQYLADNVLGHRVRGQPIWSNHFREGQMVFFAYHWLIRSDGTAERLLEDSYIGWHAGDWQINTRSAGIALSGNYEAAIPPLPQIESAARVIHSYYPHVSRNSIVGHREVRKDLTCPGAYFLETWKDVLVNSV
;
A
#
# COMPACT_ATOMS: atom_id res chain seq x y z
N MET A 1 25.65 -2.51 -5.30
CA MET A 1 24.77 -2.88 -4.17
C MET A 1 23.33 -3.00 -4.67
N LEU A 2 23.11 -3.85 -5.68
CA LEU A 2 21.79 -4.25 -6.22
C LEU A 2 21.86 -5.73 -6.63
N ASP A 3 22.63 -6.50 -5.86
CA ASP A 3 22.80 -7.92 -6.05
C ASP A 3 22.02 -8.61 -4.93
N PHE A 4 20.94 -9.30 -5.27
CA PHE A 4 20.08 -9.93 -4.29
C PHE A 4 20.73 -11.20 -3.74
N GLN A 5 21.15 -11.14 -2.49
CA GLN A 5 21.72 -12.27 -1.78
C GLN A 5 20.69 -12.79 -0.76
N ARG A 6 20.01 -13.88 -1.10
CA ARG A 6 18.92 -14.42 -0.26
C ARG A 6 19.32 -14.61 1.21
N ASP A 7 20.45 -15.27 1.45
CA ASP A 7 20.97 -15.54 2.80
C ASP A 7 21.22 -14.26 3.60
N TYR A 8 21.66 -13.18 2.94
CA TYR A 8 21.88 -11.88 3.57
C TYR A 8 20.57 -11.34 4.18
N TRP A 9 19.48 -11.45 3.43
CA TRP A 9 18.17 -10.97 3.84
C TRP A 9 17.54 -11.90 4.88
N GLU A 10 17.53 -13.21 4.66
CA GLU A 10 16.95 -14.19 5.59
C GLU A 10 17.60 -14.12 6.98
N THR A 11 18.93 -14.01 7.03
CA THR A 11 19.66 -13.92 8.31
C THR A 11 19.33 -12.66 9.12
N ARG A 12 18.80 -11.61 8.49
CA ARG A 12 18.37 -10.36 9.14
C ARG A 12 16.87 -10.32 9.41
N LEU A 13 16.06 -10.83 8.49
CA LEU A 13 14.59 -10.87 8.57
C LEU A 13 14.09 -11.78 9.72
N ARG A 14 14.91 -12.73 10.18
CA ARG A 14 14.58 -13.59 11.33
C ARG A 14 14.49 -12.87 12.69
N PHE A 15 14.92 -11.62 12.78
CA PHE A 15 14.93 -10.88 14.06
C PHE A 15 13.66 -10.02 14.22
N PRO A 16 13.09 -9.92 15.43
CA PRO A 16 11.90 -9.08 15.68
C PRO A 16 12.07 -7.63 15.22
N ASP A 17 13.27 -7.07 15.33
CA ASP A 17 13.64 -5.71 14.94
C ASP A 17 14.32 -5.66 13.55
N TRP A 18 14.00 -6.58 12.64
CA TRP A 18 14.68 -6.72 11.34
C TRP A 18 14.80 -5.40 10.56
N TYR A 19 13.81 -4.52 10.67
CA TYR A 19 13.78 -3.23 9.99
C TYR A 19 14.90 -2.29 10.51
N SER A 20 15.21 -2.32 11.80
CA SER A 20 16.36 -1.59 12.37
C SER A 20 17.69 -2.16 11.88
N ARG A 21 17.76 -3.48 11.66
CA ARG A 21 18.98 -4.16 11.17
C ARG A 21 19.22 -3.97 9.68
N LEU A 22 18.18 -3.56 8.96
CA LEU A 22 18.15 -3.28 7.54
C LEU A 22 17.93 -1.79 7.27
N GLU A 23 18.15 -0.92 8.26
CA GLU A 23 17.82 0.50 8.17
C GLU A 23 18.53 1.20 7.00
N ASP A 24 19.81 0.90 6.79
CA ASP A 24 20.59 1.45 5.68
C ASP A 24 20.00 1.04 4.33
N GLU A 25 19.68 -0.24 4.15
CA GLU A 25 19.07 -0.74 2.91
C GLU A 25 17.67 -0.19 2.72
N LEU A 26 16.84 -0.16 3.77
CA LEU A 26 15.47 0.34 3.69
C LEU A 26 15.46 1.83 3.31
N THR A 27 16.29 2.63 3.97
CA THR A 27 16.39 4.09 3.75
C THR A 27 16.96 4.43 2.39
N SER A 28 17.98 3.70 1.93
CA SER A 28 18.62 4.00 0.64
C SER A 28 17.94 3.34 -0.55
N LEU A 29 17.38 2.13 -0.38
CA LEU A 29 16.88 1.31 -1.49
C LEU A 29 15.36 1.22 -1.53
N PHE A 30 14.59 1.38 -0.46
CA PHE A 30 13.14 1.11 -0.48
C PHE A 30 12.26 2.37 -0.35
N PHE A 31 12.60 3.27 0.56
CA PHE A 31 11.78 4.45 0.84
C PHE A 31 11.85 5.56 -0.21
N PRO A 32 12.96 5.77 -0.93
CA PRO A 32 12.99 6.76 -2.00
C PRO A 32 11.97 6.46 -3.09
N VAL A 33 11.29 7.50 -3.56
CA VAL A 33 10.45 7.46 -4.75
C VAL A 33 11.35 7.30 -5.98
N VAL A 34 11.08 6.29 -6.81
CA VAL A 34 11.92 5.96 -7.96
C VAL A 34 11.03 5.54 -9.13
N HIS A 35 10.95 6.40 -10.15
CA HIS A 35 10.13 6.15 -11.35
C HIS A 35 10.91 5.34 -12.40
N ASP A 36 12.18 5.70 -12.66
CA ASP A 36 12.94 5.23 -13.83
C ASP A 36 14.22 4.45 -13.48
N ASP A 37 14.16 3.52 -12.52
CA ASP A 37 15.27 2.59 -12.24
C ASP A 37 14.80 1.13 -12.28
N PRO A 38 14.87 0.47 -13.45
CA PRO A 38 14.43 -0.91 -13.60
C PRO A 38 15.30 -1.90 -12.79
N ARG A 39 16.56 -1.58 -12.53
CA ARG A 39 17.45 -2.46 -11.75
C ARG A 39 17.07 -2.43 -10.28
N LEU A 40 16.84 -1.25 -9.72
CA LEU A 40 16.37 -1.11 -8.35
C LEU A 40 14.98 -1.71 -8.17
N LYS A 41 14.06 -1.50 -9.12
CA LYS A 41 12.72 -2.11 -9.10
C LYS A 41 12.80 -3.64 -9.10
N ALA A 42 13.63 -4.24 -9.96
CA ALA A 42 13.86 -5.68 -9.98
C ALA A 42 14.42 -6.19 -8.64
N PHE A 43 15.39 -5.48 -8.06
CA PHE A 43 15.95 -5.82 -6.76
C PHE A 43 14.92 -5.76 -5.62
N ARG A 44 14.17 -4.65 -5.51
CA ARG A 44 13.06 -4.49 -4.55
C ARG A 44 12.08 -5.65 -4.68
N ASN A 45 11.78 -6.04 -5.92
CA ASN A 45 10.89 -7.13 -6.22
C ASN A 45 11.41 -8.51 -5.77
N GLN A 46 12.71 -8.75 -5.75
CA GLN A 46 13.24 -10.00 -5.18
C GLN A 46 13.09 -10.02 -3.65
N VAL A 47 13.34 -8.88 -2.99
CA VAL A 47 13.19 -8.76 -1.54
C VAL A 47 11.74 -8.89 -1.08
N TYR A 48 10.80 -8.23 -1.76
CA TYR A 48 9.38 -8.39 -1.48
C TYR A 48 8.91 -9.84 -1.72
N ALA A 49 9.56 -10.61 -2.62
CA ALA A 49 9.19 -12.00 -2.87
C ALA A 49 9.56 -12.87 -1.68
N LEU A 50 10.78 -12.67 -1.19
CA LEU A 50 11.25 -13.34 0.01
C LEU A 50 10.38 -13.00 1.22
N ILE A 51 10.05 -11.73 1.44
CA ILE A 51 9.20 -11.32 2.56
C ILE A 51 7.80 -11.95 2.46
N ALA A 52 7.20 -11.97 1.25
CA ALA A 52 5.91 -12.65 1.04
C ALA A 52 6.00 -14.16 1.35
N GLU A 53 7.08 -14.83 0.93
CA GLU A 53 7.35 -16.24 1.24
C GLU A 53 7.44 -16.47 2.77
N LEU A 54 8.19 -15.63 3.49
CA LEU A 54 8.35 -15.73 4.94
C LEU A 54 7.05 -15.43 5.71
N LEU A 55 6.24 -14.48 5.23
CA LEU A 55 4.92 -14.21 5.80
C LEU A 55 3.99 -15.43 5.64
N ALA A 56 3.93 -16.00 4.44
CA ALA A 56 3.09 -17.17 4.15
C ALA A 56 3.49 -18.40 5.01
N ARG A 57 4.79 -18.56 5.28
CA ARG A 57 5.31 -19.64 6.15
C ARG A 57 5.27 -19.32 7.64
N ARG A 58 4.89 -18.10 8.03
CA ARG A 58 4.94 -17.61 9.42
C ARG A 58 6.35 -17.65 10.01
N GLU A 59 7.35 -17.42 9.17
CA GLU A 59 8.78 -17.40 9.54
C GLU A 59 9.28 -15.97 9.79
N LEU A 60 8.51 -14.95 9.41
CA LEU A 60 8.80 -13.57 9.77
C LEU A 60 8.30 -13.27 11.20
N PRO A 61 9.14 -12.74 12.11
CA PRO A 61 8.74 -12.43 13.47
C PRO A 61 7.81 -11.22 13.50
N LEU A 62 6.55 -11.49 13.85
CA LEU A 62 5.49 -10.49 14.00
C LEU A 62 5.02 -10.47 15.46
N ALA A 63 4.49 -9.33 15.91
CA ALA A 63 4.03 -9.21 17.28
C ALA A 63 2.72 -10.00 17.47
N ALA A 64 2.49 -10.50 18.68
CA ALA A 64 1.22 -11.10 19.06
C ALA A 64 0.16 -10.06 19.46
N ALA A 65 0.60 -8.86 19.83
CA ALA A 65 -0.21 -7.70 20.17
C ALA A 65 0.62 -6.42 19.97
N GLY A 66 -0.05 -5.29 19.81
CA GLY A 66 0.59 -3.98 19.67
C GLY A 66 -0.41 -2.84 19.77
N PRO A 67 0.02 -1.60 19.49
CA PRO A 67 -0.84 -0.44 19.58
C PRO A 67 -1.96 -0.47 18.52
N ASP A 68 -3.09 0.14 18.86
CA ASP A 68 -4.13 0.44 17.88
C ASP A 68 -3.78 1.73 17.14
N LEU A 69 -3.29 1.59 15.91
CA LEU A 69 -2.89 2.70 15.05
C LEU A 69 -4.08 3.32 14.29
N ASP A 70 -5.29 2.78 14.47
CA ASP A 70 -6.51 3.24 13.79
C ASP A 70 -7.38 4.16 14.67
N THR A 71 -6.95 4.48 15.89
CA THR A 71 -7.71 5.30 16.85
C THR A 71 -8.11 6.70 16.34
N ALA A 72 -7.40 7.21 15.33
CA ALA A 72 -7.70 8.48 14.67
C ALA A 72 -8.66 8.36 13.49
N ARG A 73 -9.22 7.17 13.21
CA ARG A 73 -10.11 6.92 12.06
C ARG A 73 -11.32 7.84 12.13
N GLN A 74 -11.54 8.57 11.06
CA GLN A 74 -12.70 9.42 10.84
C GLN A 74 -13.67 8.74 9.85
N PRO A 75 -14.94 9.16 9.81
CA PRO A 75 -15.85 8.76 8.75
C PRO A 75 -15.21 8.97 7.38
N VAL A 76 -15.31 7.96 6.50
CA VAL A 76 -14.81 8.06 5.12
C VAL A 76 -15.57 9.18 4.42
N ASP A 77 -14.88 10.17 3.88
CA ASP A 77 -15.49 11.23 3.06
C ASP A 77 -14.70 11.53 1.77
N THR A 78 -13.61 10.80 1.57
CA THR A 78 -12.67 10.96 0.47
C THR A 78 -12.32 9.59 -0.09
N VAL A 79 -12.25 9.46 -1.41
CA VAL A 79 -11.69 8.27 -2.08
C VAL A 79 -10.42 8.68 -2.80
N VAL A 80 -9.33 7.96 -2.55
CA VAL A 80 -8.05 8.17 -3.23
C VAL A 80 -7.78 7.01 -4.18
N ILE A 81 -7.64 7.31 -5.47
CA ILE A 81 -7.35 6.35 -6.52
C ILE A 81 -5.84 6.18 -6.68
N HIS A 82 -5.41 4.93 -6.71
CA HIS A 82 -4.02 4.50 -6.87
C HIS A 82 -3.87 3.52 -8.04
N HIS A 83 -2.65 3.33 -8.49
CA HIS A 83 -2.24 2.07 -9.13
C HIS A 83 -1.32 1.31 -8.17
N THR A 84 -1.04 0.03 -8.43
CA THR A 84 -0.06 -0.70 -7.62
C THR A 84 1.38 -0.40 -8.04
N GLU A 85 1.58 0.09 -9.27
CA GLU A 85 2.91 0.21 -9.92
C GLU A 85 3.62 -1.14 -10.09
N GLU A 86 2.85 -2.23 -10.08
CA GLU A 86 3.33 -3.61 -10.08
C GLU A 86 2.73 -4.40 -11.26
N ASP A 87 3.08 -5.68 -11.36
CA ASP A 87 2.42 -6.60 -12.28
C ASP A 87 0.89 -6.63 -12.04
N ALA A 88 0.10 -6.65 -13.12
CA ALA A 88 -1.36 -6.65 -13.03
C ALA A 88 -1.92 -7.90 -12.31
N ALA A 89 -1.14 -8.98 -12.24
CA ALA A 89 -1.45 -10.21 -11.52
C ALA A 89 -0.79 -10.30 -10.13
N ILE A 90 -0.35 -9.18 -9.53
CA ILE A 90 0.26 -9.13 -8.19
C ILE A 90 -0.55 -9.94 -7.16
N SER A 91 0.09 -10.87 -6.45
CA SER A 91 -0.61 -11.61 -5.40
C SER A 91 -0.90 -10.74 -4.17
N LEU A 92 -1.89 -11.13 -3.37
CA LEU A 92 -2.18 -10.43 -2.12
C LEU A 92 -1.02 -10.54 -1.11
N ASP A 93 -0.36 -11.70 -1.01
CA ASP A 93 0.82 -11.85 -0.16
C ASP A 93 1.92 -10.86 -0.55
N ARG A 94 2.09 -10.65 -1.85
CA ARG A 94 3.04 -9.69 -2.37
C ARG A 94 2.64 -8.25 -2.07
N LEU A 95 1.37 -7.89 -2.27
CA LEU A 95 0.87 -6.56 -1.92
C LEU A 95 1.01 -6.28 -0.41
N SER A 96 0.78 -7.29 0.43
CA SER A 96 1.00 -7.22 1.87
C SER A 96 2.49 -7.03 2.21
N ALA A 97 3.39 -7.79 1.59
CA ALA A 97 4.84 -7.62 1.78
C ALA A 97 5.33 -6.20 1.41
N ILE A 98 4.80 -5.62 0.33
CA ILE A 98 5.11 -4.24 -0.05
C ILE A 98 4.65 -3.27 1.04
N GLY A 99 3.42 -3.42 1.55
CA GLY A 99 2.91 -2.55 2.62
C GLY A 99 3.65 -2.72 3.94
N LEU A 100 4.05 -3.95 4.28
CA LEU A 100 4.90 -4.23 5.45
C LEU A 100 6.21 -3.44 5.38
N VAL A 101 6.89 -3.47 4.23
CA VAL A 101 8.16 -2.75 4.06
C VAL A 101 7.93 -1.25 3.94
N ARG A 102 7.10 -0.81 2.99
CA ARG A 102 7.01 0.61 2.62
C ARG A 102 6.20 1.45 3.61
N GLN A 103 5.30 0.84 4.36
CA GLN A 103 4.50 1.53 5.37
C GLN A 103 4.97 1.18 6.77
N TYR A 104 4.84 -0.08 7.17
CA TYR A 104 5.06 -0.43 8.57
C TYR A 104 6.52 -0.35 9.00
N ALA A 105 7.47 -0.88 8.21
CA ALA A 105 8.89 -0.78 8.55
C ALA A 105 9.38 0.68 8.50
N PHE A 106 8.90 1.48 7.55
CA PHE A 106 9.16 2.93 7.53
C PHE A 106 8.74 3.60 8.84
N GLN A 107 7.56 3.27 9.33
CA GLN A 107 7.02 3.89 10.54
C GLN A 107 7.67 3.33 11.80
N TYR A 108 7.95 2.03 11.85
CA TYR A 108 8.63 1.41 12.98
C TYR A 108 10.10 1.85 13.10
N LEU A 109 10.71 2.32 12.02
CA LEU A 109 11.98 3.03 12.07
C LEU A 109 11.84 4.44 12.69
N ALA A 110 10.64 5.04 12.75
CA ALA A 110 10.46 6.23 13.56
C ALA A 110 10.54 5.86 15.05
N ASP A 111 11.17 6.71 15.87
CA ASP A 111 11.22 6.51 17.33
C ASP A 111 9.84 6.53 17.98
N ASN A 112 8.88 7.22 17.34
CA ASN A 112 7.52 7.37 17.80
C ASN A 112 6.55 7.30 16.62
N VAL A 113 5.57 6.41 16.70
CA VAL A 113 4.47 6.29 15.75
C VAL A 113 3.19 6.63 16.47
N LEU A 114 2.62 7.80 16.16
CA LEU A 114 1.33 8.25 16.70
C LEU A 114 1.25 8.22 18.25
N GLY A 115 2.35 8.53 18.93
CA GLY A 115 2.45 8.49 20.39
C GLY A 115 3.03 7.19 20.96
N HIS A 116 3.20 6.15 20.14
CA HIS A 116 3.71 4.85 20.56
C HIS A 116 5.20 4.67 20.23
N ARG A 117 6.00 4.24 21.22
CA ARG A 117 7.41 3.87 21.02
C ARG A 117 7.48 2.42 20.54
N VAL A 118 7.60 2.23 19.24
CA VAL A 118 7.55 0.90 18.59
C VAL A 118 8.89 0.46 17.99
N ARG A 119 9.89 1.35 17.88
CA ARG A 119 11.21 1.00 17.36
C ARG A 119 11.89 -0.07 18.24
N GLY A 120 12.46 -1.08 17.58
CA GLY A 120 13.04 -2.27 18.22
C GLY A 120 12.05 -3.38 18.57
N GLN A 121 10.75 -3.23 18.28
CA GLN A 121 9.71 -4.23 18.57
C GLN A 121 9.28 -4.97 17.29
N PRO A 122 8.80 -6.22 17.39
CA PRO A 122 8.20 -6.88 16.24
C PRO A 122 7.01 -6.06 15.71
N ILE A 123 6.83 -6.08 14.39
CA ILE A 123 5.79 -5.26 13.73
C ILE A 123 4.39 -5.81 14.06
N TRP A 124 3.48 -4.89 14.39
CA TRP A 124 2.05 -5.08 14.58
C TRP A 124 1.28 -4.09 13.70
N SER A 125 0.41 -4.59 12.82
CA SER A 125 -0.49 -3.74 12.03
C SER A 125 -1.87 -3.54 12.63
N ASN A 126 -2.31 -4.46 13.51
CA ASN A 126 -3.70 -4.56 13.97
C ASN A 126 -4.73 -4.86 12.86
N HIS A 127 -4.28 -5.13 11.62
CA HIS A 127 -5.17 -5.40 10.49
C HIS A 127 -5.18 -6.90 10.20
N PHE A 128 -6.36 -7.51 10.22
CA PHE A 128 -6.51 -8.96 10.05
C PHE A 128 -7.45 -9.31 8.90
N ARG A 129 -7.06 -10.31 8.13
CA ARG A 129 -7.88 -10.95 7.09
C ARG A 129 -7.80 -12.45 7.27
N GLU A 130 -8.95 -13.12 7.40
CA GLU A 130 -9.02 -14.57 7.64
C GLU A 130 -8.18 -15.04 8.85
N GLY A 131 -8.12 -14.20 9.89
CA GLY A 131 -7.34 -14.46 11.11
C GLY A 131 -5.83 -14.28 10.97
N GLN A 132 -5.34 -13.80 9.83
CA GLN A 132 -3.92 -13.51 9.60
C GLN A 132 -3.67 -12.01 9.57
N MET A 133 -2.58 -11.58 10.21
CA MET A 133 -2.18 -10.17 10.17
C MET A 133 -1.70 -9.79 8.77
N VAL A 134 -2.25 -8.71 8.23
CA VAL A 134 -1.95 -8.19 6.90
C VAL A 134 -1.45 -6.75 6.97
N PHE A 135 -0.82 -6.28 5.90
CA PHE A 135 -0.16 -4.98 5.88
C PHE A 135 -0.56 -4.12 4.67
N PHE A 136 -1.74 -4.36 4.11
CA PHE A 136 -2.23 -3.59 2.97
C PHE A 136 -2.28 -2.09 3.28
N ALA A 137 -1.98 -1.25 2.29
CA ALA A 137 -2.17 0.19 2.41
C ALA A 137 -3.56 0.64 1.93
N TYR A 138 -4.24 -0.18 1.13
CA TYR A 138 -5.47 0.17 0.42
C TYR A 138 -6.67 -0.60 0.97
N HIS A 139 -7.87 -0.07 0.76
CA HIS A 139 -9.12 -0.72 1.16
C HIS A 139 -9.65 -1.65 0.07
N TRP A 140 -9.38 -1.33 -1.19
CA TRP A 140 -9.78 -2.12 -2.35
C TRP A 140 -8.65 -2.29 -3.34
N LEU A 141 -8.60 -3.46 -3.99
CA LEU A 141 -7.81 -3.73 -5.18
C LEU A 141 -8.74 -4.08 -6.34
N ILE A 142 -8.58 -3.43 -7.48
CA ILE A 142 -9.33 -3.75 -8.70
C ILE A 142 -8.39 -4.42 -9.71
N ARG A 143 -8.69 -5.67 -10.06
CA ARG A 143 -7.96 -6.48 -11.04
C ARG A 143 -8.19 -5.98 -12.46
N SER A 144 -7.30 -6.35 -13.38
CA SER A 144 -7.36 -5.93 -14.79
C SER A 144 -8.66 -6.30 -15.50
N ASP A 145 -9.32 -7.38 -15.07
CA ASP A 145 -10.64 -7.82 -15.56
C ASP A 145 -11.83 -7.13 -14.89
N GLY A 146 -11.58 -6.23 -13.94
CA GLY A 146 -12.59 -5.52 -13.15
C GLY A 146 -13.00 -6.24 -11.87
N THR A 147 -12.44 -7.40 -11.52
CA THR A 147 -12.68 -8.05 -10.23
C THR A 147 -12.26 -7.14 -9.08
N ALA A 148 -13.16 -6.87 -8.13
CA ALA A 148 -12.89 -6.04 -6.96
C ALA A 148 -12.64 -6.92 -5.73
N GLU A 149 -11.49 -6.72 -5.08
CA GLU A 149 -11.10 -7.43 -3.86
C GLU A 149 -11.09 -6.47 -2.68
N ARG A 150 -11.85 -6.80 -1.62
CA ARG A 150 -11.79 -6.10 -0.34
C ARG A 150 -10.48 -6.47 0.37
N LEU A 151 -9.69 -5.46 0.71
CA LEU A 151 -8.41 -5.61 1.40
C LEU A 151 -8.53 -5.24 2.88
N LEU A 152 -8.84 -3.96 3.15
CA LEU A 152 -9.05 -3.45 4.50
C LEU A 152 -10.52 -3.06 4.68
N GLU A 153 -11.05 -3.31 5.87
CA GLU A 153 -12.33 -2.77 6.31
C GLU A 153 -12.23 -1.25 6.54
N ASP A 154 -13.35 -0.52 6.46
CA ASP A 154 -13.35 0.96 6.55
C ASP A 154 -13.02 1.48 7.95
N SER A 155 -13.09 0.60 8.96
CA SER A 155 -12.61 0.90 10.31
C SER A 155 -11.09 1.02 10.39
N TYR A 156 -10.36 0.46 9.43
CA TYR A 156 -8.90 0.53 9.38
C TYR A 156 -8.43 1.80 8.65
N ILE A 157 -7.30 2.35 9.08
CA ILE A 157 -6.60 3.42 8.37
C ILE A 157 -5.59 2.76 7.42
N GLY A 158 -5.81 2.94 6.13
CA GLY A 158 -4.84 2.56 5.10
C GLY A 158 -3.76 3.64 4.95
N TRP A 159 -2.48 3.27 5.06
CA TRP A 159 -1.36 4.21 4.99
C TRP A 159 -0.97 4.47 3.53
N HIS A 160 -1.93 4.89 2.69
CA HIS A 160 -1.74 4.96 1.24
C HIS A 160 -1.42 6.37 0.72
N ALA A 161 -1.93 7.43 1.35
CA ALA A 161 -1.90 8.77 0.77
C ALA A 161 -0.59 9.52 1.03
N GLY A 162 0.24 9.07 1.97
CA GLY A 162 1.43 9.81 2.42
C GLY A 162 1.08 11.15 3.09
N ASP A 163 -0.18 11.31 3.51
CA ASP A 163 -0.73 12.44 4.27
C ASP A 163 -1.65 11.84 5.35
N TRP A 164 -1.33 12.11 6.62
CA TRP A 164 -2.07 11.52 7.75
C TRP A 164 -3.51 12.01 7.84
N GLN A 165 -3.75 13.30 7.57
CA GLN A 165 -5.10 13.86 7.63
C GLN A 165 -5.99 13.22 6.56
N ILE A 166 -5.46 12.97 5.37
CA ILE A 166 -6.18 12.25 4.31
C ILE A 166 -6.35 10.78 4.66
N ASN A 167 -5.31 10.07 5.11
CA ASN A 167 -5.41 8.65 5.47
C ASN A 167 -6.55 8.39 6.49
N THR A 168 -6.69 9.24 7.51
CA THR A 168 -7.70 9.05 8.58
C THR A 168 -9.14 9.13 8.09
N ARG A 169 -9.42 9.82 6.98
CA ARG A 169 -10.78 10.09 6.47
C ARG A 169 -11.02 9.55 5.05
N SER A 170 -10.08 8.80 4.49
CA SER A 170 -10.19 8.30 3.12
C SER A 170 -10.22 6.78 3.01
N ALA A 171 -10.72 6.31 1.88
CA ALA A 171 -10.56 4.94 1.42
C ALA A 171 -9.65 4.93 0.18
N GLY A 172 -8.63 4.08 0.21
CA GLY A 172 -7.73 3.86 -0.92
C GLY A 172 -8.27 2.77 -1.85
N ILE A 173 -8.40 3.07 -3.14
CA ILE A 173 -8.74 2.08 -4.18
C ILE A 173 -7.55 1.98 -5.13
N ALA A 174 -6.89 0.82 -5.17
CA ALA A 174 -5.75 0.59 -6.05
C ALA A 174 -6.17 -0.21 -7.30
N LEU A 175 -5.73 0.25 -8.46
CA LEU A 175 -5.83 -0.49 -9.72
C LEU A 175 -4.59 -1.39 -9.88
N SER A 176 -4.80 -2.69 -9.97
CA SER A 176 -3.74 -3.69 -10.12
C SER A 176 -3.04 -3.52 -11.47
N GLY A 177 -1.81 -3.01 -11.47
CA GLY A 177 -1.01 -2.76 -12.65
C GLY A 177 -0.13 -1.52 -12.53
N ASN A 178 0.71 -1.30 -13.54
CA ASN A 178 1.50 -0.09 -13.70
C ASN A 178 0.92 0.79 -14.82
N TYR A 179 0.39 1.95 -14.41
CA TYR A 179 -0.25 2.93 -15.28
C TYR A 179 0.48 4.28 -15.31
N GLU A 180 1.78 4.27 -14.99
CA GLU A 180 2.61 5.48 -14.99
C GLU A 180 2.50 6.24 -16.31
N ALA A 181 2.64 5.51 -17.42
CA ALA A 181 2.54 5.99 -18.79
C ALA A 181 1.48 5.22 -19.59
N ALA A 182 0.40 4.78 -18.95
CA ALA A 182 -0.70 4.08 -19.60
C ALA A 182 -2.05 4.43 -18.96
N ILE A 183 -3.14 4.16 -19.67
CA ILE A 183 -4.51 4.24 -19.12
C ILE A 183 -4.89 2.84 -18.62
N PRO A 184 -5.50 2.71 -17.43
CA PRO A 184 -5.99 1.41 -16.97
C PRO A 184 -7.10 0.86 -17.89
N PRO A 185 -7.19 -0.47 -18.05
CA PRO A 185 -8.33 -1.11 -18.70
C PRO A 185 -9.68 -0.55 -18.25
N LEU A 186 -10.60 -0.35 -19.20
CA LEU A 186 -11.94 0.15 -18.91
C LEU A 186 -12.68 -0.65 -17.81
N PRO A 187 -12.59 -2.01 -17.75
CA PRO A 187 -13.20 -2.78 -16.66
C PRO A 187 -12.75 -2.36 -15.26
N GLN A 188 -11.50 -1.91 -15.10
CA GLN A 188 -11.00 -1.39 -13.81
C GLN A 188 -11.65 -0.07 -13.45
N ILE A 189 -11.74 0.86 -14.41
CA ILE A 189 -12.35 2.18 -14.20
C ILE A 189 -13.82 2.02 -13.81
N GLU A 190 -14.57 1.20 -14.57
CA GLU A 190 -15.98 0.94 -14.30
C GLU A 190 -16.19 0.21 -12.98
N SER A 191 -15.34 -0.74 -12.62
CA SER A 191 -15.44 -1.44 -11.34
C SER A 191 -15.10 -0.54 -10.15
N ALA A 192 -14.09 0.31 -10.28
CA ALA A 192 -13.81 1.34 -9.28
C ALA A 192 -15.01 2.26 -9.09
N ALA A 193 -15.67 2.71 -10.17
CA ALA A 193 -16.90 3.49 -10.07
C ALA A 193 -18.02 2.72 -9.32
N ARG A 194 -18.24 1.44 -9.67
CA ARG A 194 -19.23 0.58 -8.96
C ARG A 194 -18.92 0.42 -7.48
N VAL A 195 -17.65 0.25 -7.11
CA VAL A 195 -17.22 0.18 -5.70
C VAL A 195 -17.54 1.50 -5.00
N ILE A 196 -17.19 2.64 -5.60
CA ILE A 196 -17.48 3.95 -5.01
C ILE A 196 -18.99 4.15 -4.84
N HIS A 197 -19.77 3.88 -5.88
CA HIS A 197 -21.22 4.00 -5.83
C HIS A 197 -21.86 3.10 -4.75
N SER A 198 -21.37 1.87 -4.60
CA SER A 198 -21.97 0.89 -3.70
C SER A 198 -21.57 1.08 -2.23
N TYR A 199 -20.31 1.43 -1.97
CA TYR A 199 -19.75 1.48 -0.61
C TYR A 199 -19.54 2.89 -0.07
N TYR A 200 -19.42 3.88 -0.96
CA TYR A 200 -19.15 5.27 -0.58
C TYR A 200 -20.13 6.26 -1.25
N PRO A 201 -21.45 6.01 -1.27
CA PRO A 201 -22.42 6.87 -1.97
C PRO A 201 -22.51 8.29 -1.41
N HIS A 202 -22.04 8.50 -0.18
CA HIS A 202 -21.98 9.80 0.49
C HIS A 202 -20.74 10.63 0.15
N VAL A 203 -19.72 10.04 -0.50
CA VAL A 203 -18.52 10.75 -0.91
C VAL A 203 -18.84 11.66 -2.09
N SER A 204 -18.54 12.95 -1.94
CA SER A 204 -18.72 13.92 -3.03
C SER A 204 -17.85 13.56 -4.23
N ARG A 205 -18.36 13.79 -5.43
CA ARG A 205 -17.58 13.66 -6.69
C ARG A 205 -16.29 14.47 -6.67
N ASN A 206 -16.28 15.63 -6.01
CA ASN A 206 -15.08 16.47 -5.84
C ASN A 206 -14.06 15.88 -4.85
N SER A 207 -14.47 14.92 -4.02
CA SER A 207 -13.63 14.20 -3.06
C SER A 207 -13.18 12.82 -3.58
N ILE A 208 -13.39 12.54 -4.87
CA ILE A 208 -12.80 11.41 -5.58
C ILE A 208 -11.55 11.94 -6.29
N VAL A 209 -10.39 11.61 -5.75
CA VAL A 209 -9.11 12.20 -6.16
C VAL A 209 -8.09 11.12 -6.50
N GLY A 210 -7.14 11.45 -7.36
CA GLY A 210 -5.95 10.62 -7.58
C GLY A 210 -4.90 10.88 -6.51
N HIS A 211 -4.02 9.93 -6.23
CA HIS A 211 -2.95 10.12 -5.25
C HIS A 211 -2.08 11.36 -5.54
N ARG A 212 -1.81 11.66 -6.81
CA ARG A 212 -1.09 12.87 -7.26
C ARG A 212 -1.77 14.19 -6.93
N GLU A 213 -3.10 14.19 -6.71
CA GLU A 213 -3.82 15.38 -6.25
C GLU A 213 -3.64 15.61 -4.74
N VAL A 214 -3.31 14.55 -4.00
CA VAL A 214 -2.93 14.63 -2.58
C VAL A 214 -1.43 14.96 -2.45
N ARG A 215 -0.59 14.27 -3.23
CA ARG A 215 0.89 14.38 -3.22
C ARG A 215 1.39 14.80 -4.60
N LYS A 216 1.63 16.11 -4.77
CA LYS A 216 1.96 16.73 -6.07
C LYS A 216 3.30 16.28 -6.68
N ASP A 217 4.17 15.69 -5.87
CA ASP A 217 5.46 15.11 -6.28
C ASP A 217 5.31 13.70 -6.91
N LEU A 218 4.10 13.16 -6.95
CA LEU A 218 3.80 11.83 -7.49
C LEU A 218 3.00 11.90 -8.79
N THR A 219 3.07 10.81 -9.53
CA THR A 219 2.36 10.54 -10.78
C THR A 219 1.16 9.60 -10.60
N CYS A 220 1.15 8.78 -9.55
CA CYS A 220 0.06 7.86 -9.18
C CYS A 220 -1.32 8.56 -9.18
N PRO A 221 -2.39 7.98 -9.75
CA PRO A 221 -2.50 6.64 -10.34
C PRO A 221 -2.03 6.53 -11.80
N GLY A 222 -1.38 7.56 -12.34
CA GLY A 222 -0.84 7.58 -13.70
C GLY A 222 -0.78 9.00 -14.28
N ALA A 223 0.13 9.22 -15.22
CA ALA A 223 0.32 10.52 -15.86
C ALA A 223 -0.95 11.03 -16.55
N TYR A 224 -1.78 10.12 -17.08
CA TYR A 224 -2.98 10.45 -17.84
C TYR A 224 -4.26 10.63 -16.99
N PHE A 225 -4.22 10.39 -15.67
CA PHE A 225 -5.42 10.37 -14.83
C PHE A 225 -6.28 11.63 -14.97
N LEU A 226 -5.68 12.80 -14.74
CA LEU A 226 -6.40 14.08 -14.69
C LEU A 226 -6.96 14.50 -16.05
N GLU A 227 -6.33 14.09 -17.14
CA GLU A 227 -6.66 14.57 -18.49
C GLU A 227 -7.53 13.59 -19.28
N THR A 228 -7.60 12.32 -18.87
CA THR A 228 -8.22 11.27 -19.71
C THR A 228 -9.34 10.51 -19.00
N TRP A 229 -9.10 9.96 -17.81
CA TRP A 229 -9.99 8.96 -17.24
C TRP A 229 -10.57 9.30 -15.86
N LYS A 230 -10.14 10.40 -15.23
CA LYS A 230 -10.79 10.91 -14.00
C LYS A 230 -12.27 11.22 -14.25
N ASP A 231 -12.59 11.93 -15.34
CA ASP A 231 -13.97 12.28 -15.65
C ASP A 231 -14.82 11.05 -15.97
N VAL A 232 -14.24 10.05 -16.64
CA VAL A 232 -14.90 8.78 -16.92
C VAL A 232 -15.27 8.07 -15.60
N LEU A 233 -14.33 8.00 -14.66
CA LEU A 233 -14.57 7.43 -13.34
C LEU A 233 -15.67 8.20 -12.60
N VAL A 234 -15.51 9.51 -12.43
CA VAL A 234 -16.36 10.35 -11.57
C VAL A 234 -17.78 10.48 -12.13
N ASN A 235 -17.95 10.51 -13.46
CA ASN A 235 -19.29 10.56 -14.08
C ASN A 235 -20.01 9.21 -14.01
N SER A 236 -19.29 8.12 -13.74
CA SER A 236 -19.85 6.77 -13.61
C SER A 236 -20.23 6.40 -12.17
N VAL A 237 -20.01 7.31 -11.20
CA VAL A 237 -20.40 7.18 -9.78
C VAL A 237 -21.75 7.86 -9.53
#